data_AF-Q2IV94-F1
#
_entry.id   AF-Q2IV94-F1
#
_cell.length_a   1.000
_cell.length_b   1.000
_cell.length_c   1.000
_cell.angle_alpha   90.00
_cell.angle_beta   90.00
_cell.angle_gamma   90.00
#
_symmetry.space_group_name_H-M   'P 1'
#
loop_
_entity.id
_entity.type
_entity.pdbx_description
1 polymer ?
#
loop_
_entity_poly.entity_id
_entity_poly.type
_entity_poly.pdbx_seq_one_letter_code
_entity_poly.pdbx_strand_id
1 'polypeptide(L)'
;MGFRGFCAALIAVPTIVVSLDGAAAQTPVDRIDAALQNITSISRTGRVGYATAWDGNKYVQCRRLQTREMRCEAAGIVLQPSLARILNAERQTRLTALGWVLDPAFGNYVRQFPADAPTTEIAGQVLKALAEAYAANTADLEISTAWVVDMPCPPRNGPSQNLAGLINDAKAMLPTAVIACSYKAPDPAQKADTVQALIALYGPSVTAEIQRLRINATRKVHVVFDSDIGYIQCMPEIPPVAFYCEAQSAESWAALSAVLTPDRTARLTAAGYAEPGRAPNYSKSYPMTLSDAAIAHEILSLLHDVYGYTGATKLTIMTE
;
A
#
# COMPACT_ATOMS: atom_id res chain seq x y z
N MET A 1 -68.55 0.84 -75.71
CA MET A 1 -68.48 0.21 -74.38
C MET A 1 -67.32 -0.78 -74.42
N GLY A 2 -66.23 -0.74 -73.67
CA GLY A 2 -65.76 0.06 -72.55
C GLY A 2 -64.62 -0.76 -71.94
N PHE A 3 -63.37 -0.57 -72.40
CA PHE A 3 -62.21 -1.25 -71.83
C PHE A 3 -61.63 -0.38 -70.72
N ARG A 4 -61.73 -0.85 -69.48
CA ARG A 4 -61.12 -0.27 -68.28
C ARG A 4 -59.87 -1.06 -67.90
N GLY A 5 -58.82 -0.33 -67.52
CA GLY A 5 -57.94 -0.67 -66.41
C GLY A 5 -56.66 -1.43 -66.77
N PHE A 6 -55.50 -0.79 -66.63
CA PHE A 6 -54.71 -0.83 -65.39
C PHE A 6 -53.44 0.04 -65.59
N CYS A 7 -53.35 1.16 -64.87
CA CYS A 7 -52.08 1.88 -64.70
C CYS A 7 -51.25 1.15 -63.64
N ALA A 8 -50.12 0.58 -64.03
CA ALA A 8 -49.11 0.09 -63.10
C ALA A 8 -48.30 1.28 -62.57
N ALA A 9 -48.50 1.62 -61.29
CA ALA A 9 -47.64 2.54 -60.57
C ALA A 9 -46.36 1.81 -60.12
N LEU A 10 -45.22 2.22 -60.65
CA LEU A 10 -43.89 1.82 -60.17
C LEU A 10 -43.68 2.41 -58.78
N ILE A 11 -43.76 1.57 -57.74
CA ILE A 11 -43.31 1.91 -56.39
C ILE A 11 -41.80 1.66 -56.35
N ALA A 12 -41.01 2.73 -56.30
CA ALA A 12 -39.58 2.65 -56.01
C ALA A 12 -39.40 2.24 -54.54
N VAL A 13 -38.95 1.01 -54.30
CA VAL A 13 -38.54 0.54 -52.98
C VAL A 13 -37.15 1.13 -52.70
N PRO A 14 -36.96 1.96 -51.66
CA PRO A 14 -35.63 2.41 -51.28
C PRO A 14 -34.86 1.21 -50.77
N THR A 15 -33.79 0.86 -51.49
CA THR A 15 -32.80 -0.12 -51.04
C THR A 15 -32.04 0.53 -49.89
N ILE A 16 -32.42 0.20 -48.66
CA ILE A 16 -31.62 0.54 -47.48
C ILE A 16 -30.36 -0.30 -47.55
N VAL A 17 -29.28 0.31 -48.02
CA VAL A 17 -27.92 -0.22 -47.84
C VAL A 17 -27.61 -0.06 -46.36
N VAL A 18 -27.81 -1.12 -45.59
CA VAL A 18 -27.26 -1.21 -44.23
C VAL A 18 -25.75 -1.40 -44.42
N SER A 19 -25.00 -0.32 -44.30
CA SER A 19 -23.57 -0.39 -44.08
C SER A 19 -23.36 -1.13 -42.76
N LEU A 20 -22.97 -2.40 -42.83
CA LEU A 20 -22.34 -3.10 -41.74
C LEU A 20 -20.95 -2.47 -41.59
N ASP A 21 -20.88 -1.33 -40.91
CA ASP A 21 -19.63 -0.84 -40.36
C ASP A 21 -19.12 -1.94 -39.43
N GLY A 22 -18.12 -2.68 -39.89
CA GLY A 22 -17.46 -3.71 -39.12
C GLY A 22 -16.94 -3.06 -37.84
N ALA A 23 -17.52 -3.42 -36.70
CA ALA A 23 -16.95 -3.08 -35.41
C ALA A 23 -15.50 -3.55 -35.42
N ALA A 24 -14.55 -2.62 -35.46
CA ALA A 24 -13.13 -2.94 -35.40
C ALA A 24 -12.90 -3.84 -34.18
N ALA A 25 -12.25 -4.99 -34.38
CA ALA A 25 -11.95 -5.89 -33.28
C ALA A 25 -11.13 -5.13 -32.22
N GLN A 26 -11.66 -5.03 -31.00
CA GLN A 26 -10.97 -4.34 -29.91
C GLN A 26 -9.62 -5.00 -29.66
N THR A 27 -8.57 -4.20 -29.54
CA THR A 27 -7.24 -4.74 -29.24
C THR A 27 -7.19 -5.23 -27.78
N PRO A 28 -6.25 -6.13 -27.43
CA PRO A 28 -6.10 -6.58 -26.04
C PRO A 28 -5.87 -5.42 -25.06
N VAL A 29 -5.15 -4.37 -25.47
CA VAL A 29 -4.92 -3.20 -24.61
C VAL A 29 -6.20 -2.40 -24.39
N ASP A 30 -7.06 -2.25 -25.41
CA ASP A 30 -8.35 -1.53 -25.27
C ASP A 30 -9.29 -2.28 -24.31
N ARG A 31 -9.30 -3.61 -24.37
CA ARG A 31 -10.12 -4.44 -23.47
C ARG A 31 -9.62 -4.36 -22.02
N ILE A 32 -8.31 -4.34 -21.80
CA ILE A 32 -7.72 -4.17 -20.46
C ILE A 32 -8.03 -2.76 -19.94
N ASP A 33 -7.85 -1.74 -20.77
CA ASP A 33 -8.17 -0.35 -20.42
C ASP A 33 -9.64 -0.20 -20.01
N ALA A 34 -10.57 -0.76 -20.80
CA ALA A 34 -11.99 -0.74 -20.47
C ALA A 34 -12.30 -1.40 -19.11
N ALA A 35 -11.63 -2.51 -18.77
CA ALA A 35 -11.77 -3.15 -17.47
C ALA A 35 -11.22 -2.30 -16.32
N LEU A 36 -10.09 -1.61 -16.54
CA LEU A 36 -9.50 -0.67 -15.57
C LEU A 36 -10.38 0.57 -15.37
N GLN A 37 -10.96 1.10 -16.45
CA GLN A 37 -11.94 2.19 -16.39
C GLN A 37 -13.19 1.77 -15.60
N ASN A 38 -13.67 0.53 -15.80
CA ASN A 38 -14.83 0.00 -15.09
C ASN A 38 -14.61 -0.02 -13.56
N ILE A 39 -13.46 -0.54 -13.10
CA ILE A 39 -13.17 -0.61 -11.65
C ILE A 39 -12.78 0.74 -11.02
N THR A 40 -12.42 1.74 -11.84
CA THR A 40 -12.10 3.10 -11.35
C THR A 40 -13.30 4.03 -11.36
N SER A 41 -14.28 3.81 -12.25
CA SER A 41 -15.49 4.64 -12.37
C SER A 41 -16.65 4.18 -11.48
N ILE A 42 -16.74 2.88 -11.16
CA ILE A 42 -17.86 2.33 -10.38
C ILE A 42 -17.47 2.14 -8.91
N SER A 43 -18.12 2.90 -8.03
CA SER A 43 -18.07 2.69 -6.58
C SER A 43 -19.20 1.78 -6.10
N ARG A 44 -18.89 0.82 -5.22
CA ARG A 44 -19.89 -0.03 -4.55
C ARG A 44 -19.59 -0.06 -3.06
N THR A 45 -20.58 0.28 -2.24
CA THR A 45 -20.42 0.34 -0.77
C THR A 45 -19.90 -0.99 -0.22
N GLY A 46 -18.78 -0.93 0.54
CA GLY A 46 -18.16 -2.10 1.17
C GLY A 46 -17.47 -3.08 0.22
N ARG A 47 -17.25 -2.69 -1.04
CA ARG A 47 -16.68 -3.54 -2.09
C ARG A 47 -15.59 -2.79 -2.84
N VAL A 48 -14.55 -3.49 -3.25
CA VAL A 48 -13.47 -2.98 -4.11
C VAL A 48 -13.46 -3.72 -5.46
N GLY A 49 -13.29 -2.95 -6.54
CA GLY A 49 -13.23 -3.48 -7.90
C GLY A 49 -11.86 -4.05 -8.24
N TYR A 50 -11.84 -5.24 -8.84
CA TYR A 50 -10.67 -5.91 -9.40
C TYR A 50 -10.86 -6.12 -10.89
N ALA A 51 -9.83 -5.82 -11.69
CA ALA A 51 -9.76 -6.15 -13.10
C ALA A 51 -8.66 -7.18 -13.30
N THR A 52 -8.99 -8.32 -13.90
CA THR A 52 -8.04 -9.42 -14.12
C THR A 52 -7.92 -9.67 -15.61
N ALA A 53 -6.69 -9.77 -16.11
CA ALA A 53 -6.37 -10.26 -17.44
C ALA A 53 -5.52 -11.53 -17.31
N TRP A 54 -5.89 -12.61 -18.00
CA TRP A 54 -5.16 -13.87 -17.93
C TRP A 54 -5.18 -14.68 -19.23
N ASP A 55 -4.17 -15.54 -19.36
CA ASP A 55 -4.06 -16.62 -20.37
C ASP A 55 -3.80 -17.92 -19.61
N GLY A 56 -4.83 -18.74 -19.46
CA GLY A 56 -4.79 -19.98 -18.70
C GLY A 56 -4.40 -19.74 -17.24
N ASN A 57 -3.13 -19.97 -16.91
CA ASN A 57 -2.59 -19.85 -15.55
C ASN A 57 -1.72 -18.59 -15.35
N LYS A 58 -1.46 -17.78 -16.39
CA LYS A 58 -0.69 -16.54 -16.32
C LYS A 58 -1.66 -15.38 -16.13
N TYR A 59 -1.52 -14.59 -15.08
CA TYR A 59 -2.43 -13.47 -14.84
C TYR A 59 -1.75 -12.22 -14.33
N VAL A 60 -2.46 -11.11 -14.54
CA VAL A 60 -2.28 -9.84 -13.85
C VAL A 60 -3.64 -9.38 -13.34
N GLN A 61 -3.72 -9.02 -12.07
CA GLN A 61 -4.93 -8.52 -11.43
C GLN A 61 -4.67 -7.12 -10.84
N CYS A 62 -5.49 -6.14 -11.18
CA CYS A 62 -5.39 -4.77 -10.72
C CYS A 62 -6.58 -4.38 -9.84
N ARG A 63 -6.33 -3.54 -8.84
CA ARG A 63 -7.36 -2.91 -7.99
C ARG A 63 -7.02 -1.45 -7.72
N ARG A 64 -8.05 -0.63 -7.52
CA ARG A 64 -7.87 0.71 -6.98
C ARG A 64 -7.81 0.67 -5.46
N LEU A 65 -6.78 1.29 -4.88
CA LEU A 65 -6.63 1.44 -3.43
C LEU A 65 -7.52 2.59 -2.92
N GLN A 66 -7.74 2.65 -1.60
CA GLN A 66 -8.47 3.76 -0.96
C GLN A 66 -7.75 5.11 -1.17
N THR A 67 -6.42 5.10 -1.33
CA THR A 67 -5.59 6.27 -1.71
C THR A 67 -5.75 6.69 -3.17
N ARG A 68 -6.63 6.02 -3.93
CA ARG A 68 -6.91 6.18 -5.37
C ARG A 68 -5.83 5.69 -6.33
N GLU A 69 -4.68 5.27 -5.82
CA GLU A 69 -3.62 4.60 -6.59
C GLU A 69 -4.11 3.28 -7.18
N MET A 70 -3.53 2.86 -8.31
CA MET A 70 -3.79 1.54 -8.87
C MET A 70 -2.68 0.58 -8.43
N ARG A 71 -3.06 -0.58 -7.88
CA ARG A 71 -2.12 -1.66 -7.57
C ARG A 71 -2.44 -2.84 -8.45
N CYS A 72 -1.44 -3.33 -9.17
CA CYS A 72 -1.52 -4.54 -9.96
C CYS A 72 -0.62 -5.63 -9.38
N GLU A 73 -1.07 -6.88 -9.47
CA GLU A 73 -0.37 -8.09 -9.00
C GLU A 73 -0.33 -9.11 -10.14
N ALA A 74 0.88 -9.51 -10.52
CA ALA A 74 1.16 -10.55 -11.50
C ALA A 74 1.52 -11.86 -10.82
N ALA A 75 1.16 -12.98 -11.45
CA ALA A 75 1.27 -14.31 -10.87
C ALA A 75 2.70 -14.71 -10.45
N GLY A 76 2.84 -15.34 -9.28
CA GLY A 76 4.10 -15.79 -8.71
C GLY A 76 4.35 -17.29 -8.77
N ILE A 77 5.62 -17.72 -8.65
CA ILE A 77 5.95 -19.16 -8.60
C ILE A 77 5.70 -19.81 -7.23
N VAL A 78 5.60 -19.02 -6.16
CA VAL A 78 5.49 -19.54 -4.77
C VAL A 78 4.15 -20.24 -4.58
N LEU A 79 3.05 -19.53 -4.82
CA LEU A 79 1.71 -20.12 -4.76
C LEU A 79 1.37 -20.92 -6.02
N GLN A 80 2.05 -20.67 -7.13
CA GLN A 80 1.79 -21.37 -8.39
C GLN A 80 3.05 -22.03 -8.98
N PRO A 81 3.52 -23.16 -8.41
CA PRO A 81 4.76 -23.82 -8.85
C PRO A 81 4.79 -24.19 -10.34
N SER A 82 3.62 -24.40 -10.97
CA SER A 82 3.51 -24.66 -12.40
C SER A 82 4.06 -23.52 -13.27
N LEU A 83 4.13 -22.29 -12.74
CA LEU A 83 4.75 -21.17 -13.42
C LEU A 83 6.27 -21.22 -13.43
N ALA A 84 6.95 -22.08 -12.66
CA ALA A 84 8.41 -22.12 -12.63
C ALA A 84 9.04 -22.39 -14.01
N ARG A 85 8.33 -23.12 -14.89
CA ARG A 85 8.76 -23.35 -16.29
C ARG A 85 8.57 -22.13 -17.19
N ILE A 86 7.63 -21.25 -16.84
CA ILE A 86 7.29 -20.04 -17.58
C ILE A 86 8.13 -18.87 -17.05
N LEU A 87 8.12 -18.61 -15.74
CA LEU A 87 8.90 -17.58 -15.06
C LEU A 87 10.28 -18.09 -14.65
N ASN A 88 11.13 -18.38 -15.64
CA ASN A 88 12.55 -18.64 -15.39
C ASN A 88 13.28 -17.35 -14.93
N ALA A 89 14.55 -17.47 -14.54
CA ALA A 89 15.33 -16.33 -14.02
C ALA A 89 15.39 -15.13 -14.98
N GLU A 90 15.50 -15.38 -16.29
CA GLU A 90 15.50 -14.32 -17.32
C GLU A 90 14.18 -13.55 -17.31
N ARG A 91 13.05 -14.23 -17.27
CA ARG A 91 11.71 -13.62 -17.28
C ARG A 91 11.36 -12.93 -15.97
N GLN A 92 11.84 -13.45 -14.83
CA GLN A 92 11.76 -12.75 -13.55
C GLN A 92 12.54 -11.44 -13.59
N THR A 93 13.76 -11.46 -14.16
CA THR A 93 14.57 -10.24 -14.37
C THR A 93 13.83 -9.25 -15.26
N ARG A 94 13.14 -9.73 -16.31
CA ARG A 94 12.34 -8.87 -17.18
C ARG A 94 11.14 -8.23 -16.47
N LEU A 95 10.44 -8.95 -15.57
CA LEU A 95 9.41 -8.35 -14.71
C LEU A 95 9.97 -7.24 -13.83
N THR A 96 11.13 -7.48 -13.21
CA THR A 96 11.79 -6.47 -12.39
C THR A 96 12.22 -5.25 -13.20
N ALA A 97 12.74 -5.44 -14.42
CA ALA A 97 13.07 -4.34 -15.34
C ALA A 97 11.82 -3.54 -15.77
N LEU A 98 10.67 -4.18 -15.85
CA LEU A 98 9.36 -3.55 -16.05
C LEU A 98 8.82 -2.90 -14.75
N GLY A 99 9.60 -2.83 -13.67
CA GLY A 99 9.20 -2.17 -12.41
C GLY A 99 8.27 -2.99 -11.52
N TRP A 100 8.16 -4.30 -11.74
CA TRP A 100 7.42 -5.19 -10.86
C TRP A 100 8.31 -5.74 -9.75
N VAL A 101 7.81 -5.71 -8.52
CA VAL A 101 8.57 -6.10 -7.32
C VAL A 101 7.97 -7.37 -6.73
N LEU A 102 8.83 -8.36 -6.42
CA LEU A 102 8.38 -9.59 -5.78
C LEU A 102 7.82 -9.30 -4.38
N ASP A 103 6.59 -9.72 -4.13
CA ASP A 103 5.96 -9.74 -2.82
C ASP A 103 6.42 -10.99 -2.07
N PRO A 104 7.20 -10.87 -0.98
CA PRO A 104 7.74 -12.03 -0.28
C PRO A 104 6.67 -12.86 0.43
N ALA A 105 5.47 -12.32 0.71
CA ALA A 105 4.46 -13.03 1.46
C ALA A 105 3.62 -13.99 0.59
N PHE A 106 3.36 -13.65 -0.68
CA PHE A 106 2.64 -14.54 -1.61
C PHE A 106 3.46 -14.97 -2.82
N GLY A 107 4.62 -14.38 -3.03
CA GLY A 107 5.48 -14.61 -4.19
C GLY A 107 4.95 -14.04 -5.49
N ASN A 108 3.86 -13.27 -5.48
CA ASN A 108 3.36 -12.51 -6.63
C ASN A 108 4.27 -11.32 -6.93
N TYR A 109 4.21 -10.80 -8.14
CA TYR A 109 4.93 -9.58 -8.52
C TYR A 109 3.98 -8.40 -8.47
N VAL A 110 4.29 -7.33 -7.74
CA VAL A 110 3.41 -6.19 -7.51
C VAL A 110 3.97 -4.95 -8.19
N ARG A 111 3.09 -4.14 -8.77
CA ARG A 111 3.40 -2.80 -9.24
C ARG A 111 2.31 -1.83 -8.83
N GLN A 112 2.71 -0.68 -8.30
CA GLN A 112 1.81 0.42 -7.96
C GLN A 112 1.96 1.54 -8.99
N PHE A 113 0.84 2.19 -9.28
CA PHE A 113 0.75 3.32 -10.19
C PHE A 113 0.11 4.51 -9.45
N PRO A 114 0.59 5.74 -9.68
CA PRO A 114 0.02 6.94 -9.12
C PRO A 114 -1.49 7.08 -9.40
N ALA A 115 -2.19 7.82 -8.54
CA ALA A 115 -3.64 8.00 -8.63
C ALA A 115 -4.10 8.75 -9.90
N ASP A 116 -3.21 9.49 -10.56
CA ASP A 116 -3.41 10.26 -11.78
C ASP A 116 -2.89 9.55 -13.04
N ALA A 117 -2.31 8.35 -12.90
CA ALA A 117 -1.84 7.57 -14.04
C ALA A 117 -3.01 7.18 -14.97
N PRO A 118 -2.92 7.45 -16.29
CA PRO A 118 -3.96 7.05 -17.24
C PRO A 118 -4.15 5.53 -17.28
N THR A 119 -5.41 5.07 -17.31
CA THR A 119 -5.72 3.63 -17.37
C THR A 119 -5.17 2.97 -18.63
N THR A 120 -5.03 3.72 -19.73
CA THR A 120 -4.41 3.27 -20.98
C THR A 120 -2.91 2.96 -20.81
N GLU A 121 -2.19 3.78 -20.02
CA GLU A 121 -0.79 3.52 -19.70
C GLU A 121 -0.67 2.25 -18.84
N ILE A 122 -1.50 2.14 -17.81
CA ILE A 122 -1.53 0.98 -16.92
C ILE A 122 -1.86 -0.29 -17.73
N ALA A 123 -2.85 -0.23 -18.62
CA ALA A 123 -3.20 -1.34 -19.52
C ALA A 123 -2.02 -1.77 -20.39
N GLY A 124 -1.25 -0.81 -20.93
CA GLY A 124 -0.02 -1.08 -21.65
C GLY A 124 1.02 -1.81 -20.80
N GLN A 125 1.19 -1.44 -19.53
CA GLN A 125 2.13 -2.10 -18.62
C GLN A 125 1.67 -3.51 -18.21
N VAL A 126 0.36 -3.70 -18.03
CA VAL A 126 -0.25 -5.03 -17.81
C VAL A 126 0.00 -5.94 -19.02
N LEU A 127 -0.23 -5.44 -20.24
CA LEU A 127 -0.01 -6.21 -21.46
C LEU A 127 1.47 -6.54 -21.65
N LYS A 128 2.39 -5.61 -21.38
CA LYS A 128 3.85 -5.87 -21.42
C LYS A 128 4.25 -6.96 -20.44
N ALA A 129 3.74 -6.94 -19.21
CA ALA A 129 4.02 -8.00 -18.25
C ALA A 129 3.58 -9.37 -18.80
N LEU A 130 2.32 -9.48 -19.23
CA LEU A 130 1.76 -10.72 -19.79
C LEU A 130 2.52 -11.21 -21.02
N ALA A 131 2.78 -10.33 -21.99
CA ALA A 131 3.43 -10.69 -23.25
C ALA A 131 4.92 -10.98 -23.07
N GLU A 132 5.66 -10.08 -22.42
CA GLU A 132 7.11 -10.11 -22.42
C GLU A 132 7.69 -11.01 -21.34
N ALA A 133 7.04 -11.10 -20.17
CA ALA A 133 7.53 -11.94 -19.08
C ALA A 133 6.85 -13.30 -19.01
N TYR A 134 5.53 -13.37 -19.22
CA TYR A 134 4.82 -14.64 -19.13
C TYR A 134 4.71 -15.36 -20.48
N ALA A 135 5.06 -14.70 -21.60
CA ALA A 135 4.74 -15.20 -22.94
C ALA A 135 3.29 -15.67 -23.03
N ALA A 136 2.38 -14.83 -22.52
CA ALA A 136 0.95 -15.04 -22.66
C ALA A 136 0.55 -14.92 -24.12
N ASN A 137 -0.43 -15.73 -24.54
CA ASN A 137 -1.07 -15.53 -25.82
C ASN A 137 -1.99 -14.31 -25.74
N THR A 138 -1.51 -13.16 -26.21
CA THR A 138 -2.21 -11.89 -26.08
C THR A 138 -3.51 -11.81 -26.88
N ALA A 139 -3.65 -12.63 -27.93
CA ALA A 139 -4.86 -12.68 -28.74
C ALA A 139 -6.03 -13.33 -27.99
N ASP A 140 -5.72 -14.27 -27.10
CA ASP A 140 -6.69 -15.10 -26.38
C ASP A 140 -6.85 -14.70 -24.91
N LEU A 141 -6.45 -13.46 -24.55
CA LEU A 141 -6.62 -12.99 -23.18
C LEU A 141 -8.09 -12.97 -22.77
N GLU A 142 -8.37 -13.65 -21.67
CA GLU A 142 -9.59 -13.50 -20.92
C GLU A 142 -9.47 -12.29 -19.99
N ILE A 143 -10.52 -11.49 -19.91
CA ILE A 143 -10.57 -10.27 -19.12
C ILE A 143 -11.87 -10.25 -18.34
N SER A 144 -11.79 -10.05 -17.04
CA SER A 144 -12.97 -9.94 -16.17
C SER A 144 -12.80 -8.86 -15.12
N THR A 145 -13.94 -8.39 -14.62
CA THR A 145 -14.00 -7.51 -13.45
C THR A 145 -14.83 -8.15 -12.35
N ALA A 146 -14.37 -8.05 -11.11
CA ALA A 146 -15.07 -8.57 -9.94
C ALA A 146 -15.12 -7.50 -8.83
N TRP A 147 -16.16 -7.56 -7.99
CA TRP A 147 -16.29 -6.70 -6.82
C TRP A 147 -16.22 -7.54 -5.56
N VAL A 148 -15.07 -7.48 -4.91
CA VAL A 148 -14.72 -8.27 -3.74
C VAL A 148 -14.99 -7.44 -2.48
N VAL A 149 -15.34 -8.07 -1.36
CA VAL A 149 -15.49 -7.38 -0.07
C VAL A 149 -14.21 -6.57 0.23
N ASP A 150 -14.38 -5.28 0.55
CA ASP A 150 -13.27 -4.42 0.93
C ASP A 150 -12.82 -4.78 2.35
N MET A 151 -11.76 -5.57 2.45
CA MET A 151 -11.17 -6.00 3.70
C MET A 151 -9.64 -5.97 3.61
N PRO A 152 -8.92 -5.72 4.73
CA PRO A 152 -7.47 -5.56 4.71
C PRO A 152 -6.72 -6.76 4.11
N CYS A 153 -7.21 -7.98 4.35
CA CYS A 153 -6.56 -9.23 3.96
C CYS A 153 -7.56 -10.09 3.18
N PRO A 154 -7.80 -9.74 1.90
CA PRO A 154 -8.84 -10.41 1.12
C PRO A 154 -8.43 -11.86 0.80
N PRO A 155 -9.39 -12.78 0.69
CA PRO A 155 -9.12 -14.18 0.36
C PRO A 155 -8.45 -14.32 -1.00
N ARG A 156 -7.45 -15.21 -1.07
CA ARG A 156 -6.73 -15.54 -2.29
C ARG A 156 -6.91 -16.99 -2.68
N ASN A 157 -6.87 -17.30 -3.98
CA ASN A 157 -6.83 -18.67 -4.48
C ASN A 157 -5.61 -19.41 -3.89
N GLY A 158 -5.84 -20.60 -3.31
CA GLY A 158 -4.78 -21.41 -2.73
C GLY A 158 -3.89 -22.12 -3.77
N PRO A 159 -2.77 -22.74 -3.34
CA PRO A 159 -1.76 -23.29 -4.24
C PRO A 159 -2.23 -24.40 -5.21
N SER A 160 -3.33 -25.07 -4.90
CA SER A 160 -3.88 -26.15 -5.73
C SER A 160 -4.88 -25.67 -6.79
N GLN A 161 -5.11 -24.36 -6.89
CA GLN A 161 -6.09 -23.77 -7.80
C GLN A 161 -5.43 -23.17 -9.04
N ASN A 162 -6.20 -23.07 -10.12
CA ASN A 162 -5.83 -22.20 -11.22
C ASN A 162 -5.80 -20.75 -10.73
N LEU A 163 -4.83 -19.97 -11.23
CA LEU A 163 -4.63 -18.58 -10.82
C LEU A 163 -4.34 -18.45 -9.32
N ALA A 164 -3.52 -19.35 -8.76
CA ALA A 164 -3.15 -19.29 -7.35
C ALA A 164 -2.54 -17.93 -6.99
N GLY A 165 -2.87 -17.42 -5.81
CA GLY A 165 -2.53 -16.08 -5.34
C GLY A 165 -3.48 -14.97 -5.82
N LEU A 166 -4.36 -15.22 -6.78
CA LEU A 166 -5.35 -14.23 -7.24
C LEU A 166 -6.39 -13.95 -6.14
N ILE A 167 -6.81 -12.69 -5.98
CA ILE A 167 -7.82 -12.31 -4.99
C ILE A 167 -9.22 -12.63 -5.53
N ASN A 168 -9.99 -13.39 -4.75
CA ASN A 168 -11.34 -13.84 -5.09
C ASN A 168 -12.13 -14.20 -3.82
N ASP A 169 -13.30 -13.61 -3.60
CA ASP A 169 -14.19 -13.87 -2.46
C ASP A 169 -15.42 -14.73 -2.80
N ALA A 170 -15.42 -15.42 -3.95
CA ALA A 170 -16.48 -16.35 -4.29
C ALA A 170 -16.67 -17.40 -3.18
N LYS A 171 -17.93 -17.60 -2.76
CA LYS A 171 -18.27 -18.53 -1.65
C LYS A 171 -17.70 -19.93 -1.84
N ALA A 172 -17.68 -20.42 -3.08
CA ALA A 172 -17.14 -21.72 -3.43
C ALA A 172 -15.63 -21.84 -3.18
N MET A 173 -14.90 -20.72 -3.15
CA MET A 173 -13.45 -20.71 -2.95
C MET A 173 -13.02 -20.55 -1.50
N LEU A 174 -13.90 -20.04 -0.63
CA LEU A 174 -13.58 -19.79 0.79
C LEU A 174 -12.92 -20.97 1.53
N PRO A 175 -13.33 -22.24 1.35
CA PRO A 175 -12.73 -23.36 2.09
C PRO A 175 -11.27 -23.64 1.74
N THR A 176 -10.79 -23.15 0.60
CA THR A 176 -9.42 -23.39 0.08
C THR A 176 -8.66 -22.09 -0.13
N ALA A 177 -9.23 -20.97 0.33
CA ALA A 177 -8.63 -19.67 0.21
C ALA A 177 -7.49 -19.51 1.23
N VAL A 178 -6.42 -18.84 0.80
CA VAL A 178 -5.39 -18.35 1.70
C VAL A 178 -5.82 -16.98 2.18
N ILE A 179 -6.06 -16.85 3.49
CA ILE A 179 -6.33 -15.57 4.15
C ILE A 179 -5.05 -15.15 4.86
N ALA A 180 -4.27 -14.33 4.17
CA ALA A 180 -3.11 -13.67 4.75
C ALA A 180 -3.07 -12.23 4.24
N CYS A 181 -2.33 -11.39 4.93
CA CYS A 181 -2.09 -10.01 4.51
C CYS A 181 -0.74 -9.99 3.78
N SER A 182 -0.64 -9.41 2.57
CA SER A 182 0.68 -9.05 2.06
C SER A 182 0.82 -7.62 1.56
N TYR A 183 1.99 -7.13 1.95
CA TYR A 183 2.72 -5.95 1.55
C TYR A 183 1.94 -4.64 1.53
N LYS A 184 2.16 -3.88 2.60
CA LYS A 184 2.39 -2.44 2.49
C LYS A 184 3.77 -2.27 1.85
N ALA A 185 3.91 -1.49 0.78
CA ALA A 185 5.25 -1.09 0.35
C ALA A 185 6.00 -0.47 1.55
N PRO A 186 7.29 -0.75 1.77
CA PRO A 186 8.08 0.07 2.66
C PRO A 186 7.88 1.47 2.12
N ASP A 187 7.43 2.36 3.00
CA ASP A 187 7.41 3.76 2.67
C ASP A 187 8.83 4.05 2.14
N PRO A 188 8.99 4.66 0.95
CA PRO A 188 10.31 4.92 0.40
C PRO A 188 11.14 5.54 1.51
N ALA A 189 12.34 5.03 1.78
CA ALA A 189 13.14 5.46 2.93
C ALA A 189 13.23 6.99 2.92
N GLN A 190 12.44 7.63 3.77
CA GLN A 190 12.38 9.08 3.87
C GLN A 190 13.54 9.44 4.78
N LYS A 191 14.73 9.50 4.19
CA LYS A 191 15.90 9.99 4.90
C LYS A 191 15.64 11.43 5.34
N ALA A 192 15.54 11.59 6.64
CA ALA A 192 15.55 12.85 7.33
C ALA A 192 16.94 13.04 7.94
N ASP A 193 17.91 13.42 7.11
CA ASP A 193 19.32 13.61 7.52
C ASP A 193 19.51 14.84 8.44
N THR A 194 18.41 15.56 8.75
CA THR A 194 18.41 16.71 9.66
C THR A 194 17.21 16.62 10.61
N VAL A 195 17.38 17.18 11.81
CA VAL A 195 16.30 17.34 12.78
C VAL A 195 15.08 18.04 12.18
N GLN A 196 15.28 19.09 11.38
CA GLN A 196 14.18 19.82 10.74
C GLN A 196 13.42 18.97 9.72
N ALA A 197 14.12 18.13 8.95
CA ALA A 197 13.46 17.17 8.06
C ALA A 197 12.66 16.13 8.84
N LEU A 198 13.18 15.68 9.99
CA LEU A 198 12.50 14.70 10.84
C LEU A 198 11.25 15.31 11.50
N ILE A 199 11.34 16.55 11.96
CA ILE A 199 10.21 17.34 12.47
C ILE A 199 9.17 17.57 11.36
N ALA A 200 9.59 17.94 10.16
CA ALA A 200 8.67 18.12 9.04
C ALA A 200 7.91 16.82 8.71
N LEU A 201 8.59 15.68 8.84
CA LEU A 201 8.04 14.39 8.50
C LEU A 201 7.11 13.81 9.59
N TYR A 202 7.57 13.78 10.84
CA TYR A 202 6.86 13.13 11.95
C TYR A 202 6.24 14.09 12.96
N GLY A 203 6.55 15.38 12.89
CA GLY A 203 6.05 16.41 13.81
C GLY A 203 4.54 16.39 13.96
N PRO A 204 3.73 16.35 12.88
CA PRO A 204 2.28 16.26 12.99
C PRO A 204 1.80 15.02 13.74
N SER A 205 2.38 13.84 13.45
CA SER A 205 1.97 12.57 14.09
C SER A 205 2.39 12.51 15.56
N VAL A 206 3.61 12.93 15.90
CA VAL A 206 4.07 12.97 17.29
C VAL A 206 3.27 14.01 18.08
N THR A 207 3.00 15.19 17.50
CA THR A 207 2.15 16.23 18.13
C THR A 207 0.76 15.70 18.42
N ALA A 208 0.15 14.97 17.49
CA ALA A 208 -1.17 14.37 17.68
C ALA A 208 -1.19 13.36 18.84
N GLU A 209 -0.13 12.57 19.01
CA GLU A 209 -0.03 11.64 20.14
C GLU A 209 0.18 12.35 21.48
N ILE A 210 1.01 13.39 21.53
CA ILE A 210 1.14 14.22 22.75
C ILE A 210 -0.21 14.88 23.10
N GLN A 211 -0.93 15.39 22.10
CA GLN A 211 -2.27 15.93 22.29
C GLN A 211 -3.26 14.86 22.78
N ARG A 212 -3.19 13.62 22.25
CA ARG A 212 -4.00 12.48 22.71
C ARG A 212 -3.75 12.18 24.19
N LEU A 213 -2.49 12.16 24.63
CA LEU A 213 -2.15 11.98 26.04
C LEU A 213 -2.76 13.10 26.89
N ARG A 214 -2.71 14.36 26.42
CA ARG A 214 -3.26 15.51 27.15
C ARG A 214 -4.77 15.38 27.35
N ILE A 215 -5.47 14.98 26.30
CA ILE A 215 -6.93 14.76 26.32
C ILE A 215 -7.29 13.62 27.26
N ASN A 216 -6.43 12.60 27.36
CA ASN A 216 -6.66 11.41 28.18
C ASN A 216 -5.88 11.45 29.51
N ALA A 217 -5.60 12.63 30.08
CA ALA A 217 -4.72 12.77 31.24
C ALA A 217 -5.18 12.02 32.50
N THR A 218 -6.46 11.68 32.60
CA THR A 218 -7.04 10.92 33.72
C THR A 218 -6.98 9.41 33.52
N ARG A 219 -6.50 8.93 32.37
CA ARG A 219 -6.40 7.51 32.02
C ARG A 219 -4.96 7.04 32.08
N LYS A 220 -4.77 5.76 32.40
CA LYS A 220 -3.49 5.08 32.25
C LYS A 220 -3.30 4.74 30.78
N VAL A 221 -2.73 5.68 30.04
CA VAL A 221 -2.37 5.53 28.63
C VAL A 221 -0.95 6.00 28.45
N HIS A 222 -0.22 5.38 27.52
CA HIS A 222 1.07 5.89 27.08
C HIS A 222 1.21 5.85 25.57
N VAL A 223 2.32 6.42 25.09
CA VAL A 223 2.83 6.25 23.73
C VAL A 223 4.31 5.95 23.78
N VAL A 224 4.78 5.07 22.90
CA VAL A 224 6.21 4.81 22.68
C VAL A 224 6.57 5.26 21.28
N PHE A 225 7.58 6.13 21.18
CA PHE A 225 8.21 6.53 19.94
C PHE A 225 9.51 5.73 19.78
N ASP A 226 9.45 4.66 19.00
CA ASP A 226 10.53 3.69 18.82
C ASP A 226 11.23 3.89 17.47
N SER A 227 12.54 4.09 17.55
CA SER A 227 13.44 4.31 16.40
C SER A 227 14.19 3.05 15.97
N ASP A 228 13.80 1.87 16.46
CA ASP A 228 14.48 0.57 16.38
C ASP A 228 15.82 0.50 17.14
N ILE A 229 16.50 1.63 17.30
CA ILE A 229 17.78 1.77 18.01
C ILE A 229 17.54 2.13 19.48
N GLY A 230 16.45 2.81 19.78
CA GLY A 230 16.07 3.21 21.14
C GLY A 230 14.73 3.92 21.12
N TYR A 231 14.15 4.16 22.29
CA TYR A 231 12.82 4.73 22.39
C TYR A 231 12.72 5.92 23.33
N ILE A 232 11.69 6.74 23.10
CA ILE A 232 11.15 7.67 24.09
C ILE A 232 9.69 7.30 24.34
N GLN A 233 9.36 7.01 25.60
CA GLN A 233 8.00 6.68 26.03
C GLN A 233 7.43 7.85 26.82
N CYS A 234 6.19 8.24 26.56
CA CYS A 234 5.52 9.32 27.28
C CYS A 234 4.16 8.88 27.81
N MET A 235 3.79 9.36 28.98
CA MET A 235 2.50 9.16 29.61
C MET A 235 2.02 10.44 30.31
N PRO A 236 0.71 10.62 30.56
CA PRO A 236 0.22 11.74 31.34
C PRO A 236 0.75 11.68 32.78
N GLU A 237 1.05 12.84 33.34
CA GLU A 237 1.35 13.01 34.75
C GLU A 237 0.25 13.82 35.43
N ILE A 238 0.14 13.71 36.77
CA ILE A 238 -0.85 14.47 37.54
C ILE A 238 -0.41 15.95 37.61
N PRO A 239 -1.34 16.92 37.48
CA PRO A 239 -1.01 18.34 37.63
C PRO A 239 -0.15 18.65 38.86
N PRO A 240 0.82 19.57 38.77
CA PRO A 240 0.97 20.61 37.74
C PRO A 240 1.77 20.21 36.49
N VAL A 241 2.25 18.96 36.41
CA VAL A 241 2.98 18.44 35.24
C VAL A 241 1.99 17.86 34.24
N ALA A 242 2.25 18.05 32.95
CA ALA A 242 1.41 17.55 31.87
C ALA A 242 1.77 16.12 31.47
N PHE A 243 3.06 15.85 31.34
CA PHE A 243 3.56 14.59 30.82
C PHE A 243 4.86 14.20 31.50
N TYR A 244 4.99 12.90 31.71
CA TYR A 244 6.23 12.26 32.08
C TYR A 244 6.74 11.48 30.86
N CYS A 245 7.98 11.71 30.46
CA CYS A 245 8.62 10.94 29.40
C CYS A 245 9.91 10.28 29.91
N GLU A 246 10.13 9.06 29.44
CA GLU A 246 11.34 8.28 29.66
C GLU A 246 12.09 8.08 28.35
N ALA A 247 13.40 8.31 28.37
CA ALA A 247 14.30 7.99 27.28
C ALA A 247 15.14 6.77 27.68
N GLN A 248 15.14 5.74 26.83
CA GLN A 248 15.80 4.47 27.10
C GLN A 248 17.30 4.65 27.38
N SER A 249 17.82 3.99 28.42
CA SER A 249 19.23 4.07 28.77
C SER A 249 20.01 2.80 28.41
N ALA A 250 21.33 2.88 28.51
CA ALA A 250 22.19 1.70 28.46
C ALA A 250 22.02 0.77 29.69
N GLU A 251 21.49 1.27 30.82
CA GLU A 251 21.17 0.44 31.98
C GLU A 251 19.92 -0.42 31.74
N SER A 252 18.92 0.10 31.02
CA SER A 252 17.74 -0.68 30.64
C SER A 252 18.03 -1.62 29.46
N TRP A 253 18.92 -1.23 28.54
CA TRP A 253 19.37 -2.09 27.46
C TRP A 253 20.83 -1.87 27.09
N ALA A 254 21.70 -2.82 27.48
CA ALA A 254 23.15 -2.70 27.35
C ALA A 254 23.67 -2.43 25.92
N ALA A 255 22.93 -2.80 24.88
CA ALA A 255 23.33 -2.54 23.49
C ALA A 255 23.38 -1.04 23.16
N LEU A 256 22.64 -0.21 23.90
CA LEU A 256 22.69 1.24 23.77
C LEU A 256 24.02 1.84 24.21
N SER A 257 24.90 1.11 24.89
CA SER A 257 26.24 1.61 25.26
C SER A 257 27.09 2.05 24.06
N ALA A 258 26.87 1.46 22.88
CA ALA A 258 27.54 1.87 21.63
C ALA A 258 26.92 3.12 21.00
N VAL A 259 25.68 3.44 21.35
CA VAL A 259 24.89 4.56 20.79
C VAL A 259 24.96 5.77 21.72
N LEU A 260 24.77 5.57 23.03
CA LEU A 260 24.74 6.58 24.07
C LEU A 260 26.15 6.92 24.55
N THR A 261 26.92 7.56 23.67
CA THR A 261 28.23 8.12 24.03
C THR A 261 28.07 9.26 25.06
N PRO A 262 29.14 9.63 25.80
CA PRO A 262 29.09 10.73 26.76
C PRO A 262 28.55 12.05 26.19
N ASP A 263 28.87 12.36 24.93
CA ASP A 263 28.37 13.56 24.25
C ASP A 263 26.85 13.49 23.99
N ARG A 264 26.34 12.30 23.70
CA ARG A 264 24.91 12.06 23.44
C ARG A 264 24.10 12.04 24.73
N THR A 265 24.62 11.44 25.80
CA THR A 265 23.99 11.54 27.12
C THR A 265 24.00 12.99 27.62
N ALA A 266 25.09 13.73 27.43
CA ALA A 266 25.15 15.15 27.80
C ALA A 266 24.07 16.00 27.08
N ARG A 267 23.73 15.69 25.83
CA ARG A 267 22.61 16.35 25.11
C ARG A 267 21.25 16.04 25.74
N LEU A 268 21.06 14.79 26.18
CA LEU A 268 19.84 14.39 26.86
C LEU A 268 19.70 15.09 28.22
N THR A 269 20.78 15.15 29.00
CA THR A 269 20.83 15.89 30.26
C THR A 269 20.64 17.40 30.04
N ALA A 270 21.22 17.97 28.98
CA ALA A 270 21.01 19.37 28.59
C ALA A 270 19.58 19.68 28.16
N ALA A 271 18.86 18.70 27.60
CA ALA A 271 17.42 18.78 27.35
C ALA A 271 16.59 18.67 28.64
N GLY A 272 17.22 18.45 29.80
CA GLY A 272 16.56 18.41 31.11
C GLY A 272 16.06 17.03 31.52
N TYR A 273 16.54 15.96 30.88
CA TYR A 273 16.31 14.60 31.36
C TYR A 273 17.25 14.30 32.54
N ALA A 274 16.70 13.82 33.64
CA ALA A 274 17.45 13.32 34.77
C ALA A 274 18.09 11.97 34.43
N GLU A 275 19.29 11.74 34.95
CA GLU A 275 20.00 10.46 34.84
C GLU A 275 19.17 9.31 35.43
N PRO A 276 19.37 8.07 34.95
CA PRO A 276 18.82 6.88 35.57
C PRO A 276 19.12 6.81 37.07
N GLY A 277 18.18 6.22 37.81
CA GLY A 277 18.27 6.12 39.27
C GLY A 277 17.57 4.86 39.75
N ARG A 278 16.41 5.00 40.39
CA ARG A 278 15.56 3.84 40.71
C ARG A 278 14.90 3.24 39.47
N ALA A 279 14.50 4.09 38.53
CA ALA A 279 14.07 3.65 37.21
C ALA A 279 15.31 3.58 36.30
N PRO A 280 15.40 2.58 35.42
CA PRO A 280 16.59 2.37 34.61
C PRO A 280 16.68 3.38 33.47
N ASN A 281 15.64 4.16 33.16
CA ASN A 281 15.63 5.11 32.06
C ASN A 281 15.89 6.54 32.54
N TYR A 282 16.38 7.37 31.62
CA TYR A 282 16.40 8.81 31.82
C TYR A 282 14.98 9.34 31.83
N SER A 283 14.68 10.37 32.62
CA SER A 283 13.31 10.86 32.72
C SER A 283 13.17 12.37 32.78
N LYS A 284 12.07 12.88 32.22
CA LYS A 284 11.73 14.30 32.23
C LYS A 284 10.22 14.48 32.38
N SER A 285 9.87 15.44 33.23
CA SER A 285 8.50 15.92 33.43
C SER A 285 8.30 17.25 32.69
N TYR A 286 7.30 17.34 31.82
CA TYR A 286 6.99 18.53 31.03
C TYR A 286 5.86 19.36 31.66
N PRO A 287 6.01 20.68 31.80
CA PRO A 287 4.97 21.53 32.36
C PRO A 287 3.77 21.68 31.40
N MET A 288 2.58 21.92 31.96
CA MET A 288 1.35 22.21 31.19
C MET A 288 1.44 23.39 30.23
N THR A 289 2.37 24.32 30.49
CA THR A 289 2.58 25.53 29.69
C THR A 289 3.27 25.29 28.36
N LEU A 290 3.94 24.15 28.18
CA LEU A 290 4.61 23.83 26.93
C LEU A 290 3.59 23.34 25.89
N SER A 291 3.73 23.76 24.63
CA SER A 291 2.84 23.32 23.56
C SER A 291 3.14 21.88 23.15
N ASP A 292 2.12 21.16 22.66
CA ASP A 292 2.27 19.79 22.18
C ASP A 292 3.32 19.68 21.06
N ALA A 293 3.34 20.67 20.17
CA ALA A 293 4.33 20.75 19.10
C ALA A 293 5.76 20.97 19.63
N ALA A 294 5.95 21.77 20.67
CA ALA A 294 7.28 21.97 21.26
C ALA A 294 7.80 20.68 21.91
N ILE A 295 6.94 19.94 22.61
CA ILE A 295 7.27 18.62 23.17
C ILE A 295 7.63 17.65 22.03
N ALA A 296 6.80 17.59 20.99
CA ALA A 296 7.04 16.73 19.83
C ALA A 296 8.38 17.05 19.13
N HIS A 297 8.70 18.32 18.96
CA HIS A 297 9.96 18.76 18.36
C HIS A 297 11.17 18.35 19.21
N GLU A 298 11.08 18.47 20.54
CA GLU A 298 12.14 18.03 21.44
C GLU A 298 12.34 16.51 21.36
N ILE A 299 11.25 15.73 21.40
CA ILE A 299 11.29 14.26 21.26
C ILE A 299 11.98 13.85 19.95
N LEU A 300 11.58 14.44 18.82
CA LEU A 300 12.18 14.14 17.52
C LEU A 300 13.65 14.56 17.44
N SER A 301 14.00 15.70 18.05
CA SER A 301 15.39 16.15 18.16
C SER A 301 16.24 15.17 18.96
N LEU A 302 15.71 14.63 20.06
CA LEU A 302 16.41 13.64 20.89
C LEU A 302 16.55 12.29 20.17
N LEU A 303 15.51 11.82 19.48
CA LEU A 303 15.60 10.61 18.64
C LEU A 303 16.73 10.74 17.61
N HIS A 304 16.85 11.91 16.97
CA HIS A 304 17.92 12.17 16.02
C HIS A 304 19.30 12.31 16.69
N ASP A 305 19.45 13.25 17.62
CA ASP A 305 20.77 13.65 18.14
C ASP A 305 21.35 12.63 19.14
N VAL A 306 20.48 11.95 19.91
CA VAL A 306 20.89 11.02 20.96
C VAL A 306 20.91 9.59 20.44
N TYR A 307 19.89 9.16 19.70
CA TYR A 307 19.81 7.78 19.19
C TYR A 307 20.31 7.61 17.76
N GLY A 308 20.62 8.71 17.05
CA GLY A 308 21.11 8.66 15.68
C GLY A 308 20.02 8.31 14.67
N TYR A 309 18.75 8.51 15.01
CA TYR A 309 17.63 8.18 14.13
C TYR A 309 17.53 9.17 12.96
N THR A 310 17.61 8.66 11.74
CA THR A 310 17.62 9.47 10.50
C THR A 310 16.37 9.29 9.64
N GLY A 311 15.30 8.65 10.15
CA GLY A 311 14.11 8.32 9.35
C GLY A 311 14.33 7.23 8.29
N ALA A 312 15.46 6.53 8.31
CA ALA A 312 15.76 5.46 7.36
C ALA A 312 14.78 4.29 7.49
N THR A 313 14.34 3.99 8.72
CA THR A 313 13.17 3.16 9.02
C THR A 313 12.03 4.06 9.46
N LYS A 314 10.79 3.60 9.29
CA LYS A 314 9.62 4.37 9.74
C LYS A 314 9.60 4.41 11.26
N LEU A 315 9.39 5.58 11.85
CA LEU A 315 9.17 5.74 13.29
C LEU A 315 7.98 4.89 13.72
N THR A 316 8.23 3.94 14.62
CA THR A 316 7.19 3.10 15.18
C THR A 316 6.54 3.84 16.34
N ILE A 317 5.25 4.14 16.21
CA ILE A 317 4.45 4.80 17.26
C ILE A 317 3.50 3.75 17.83
N MET A 318 3.76 3.31 19.06
CA MET A 318 2.94 2.32 19.75
C MET A 318 2.08 3.00 20.81
N THR A 319 0.79 2.70 20.84
CA THR A 319 -0.18 3.24 21.80
C THR A 319 -0.84 2.11 22.57
N GLU A 320 -1.10 2.34 23.86
CA GLU A 320 -1.98 1.50 24.69
C GLU A 320 -3.46 1.84 24.54
#